data_AF-A0A9X4AII4-F1
#
_entry.id   AF-A0A9X4AII4-F1
#
_cell.length_a   1.000
_cell.length_b   1.000
_cell.length_c   1.000
_cell.angle_alpha   90.00
_cell.angle_beta   90.00
_cell.angle_gamma   90.00
#
_symmetry.space_group_name_H-M   'P 1'
#
loop_
_entity.id
_entity.type
_entity.pdbx_description
1 polymer ?
#
loop_
_entity_poly.entity_id
_entity_poly.type
_entity_poly.pdbx_seq_one_letter_code
_entity_poly.pdbx_strand_id
1 'polypeptide(L)' 'MRTNILNVICAGIFFGLFIIGMVFAEEMKWLVSVGILGLSGFIFFIYRIVSLLKTKRT' A
#
# COMPACT_ATOMS: atom_id res chain seq x y z
N MET A 1 9.05 -18.07 -0.23
CA MET A 1 9.79 -16.92 0.35
C MET A 1 9.80 -15.70 -0.57
N ARG A 2 10.09 -15.81 -1.89
CA ARG A 2 10.10 -14.66 -2.83
C ARG A 2 8.81 -13.83 -2.89
N THR A 3 7.63 -14.45 -2.80
CA THR A 3 6.34 -13.76 -2.88
C THR A 3 6.08 -12.76 -1.74
N ASN A 4 6.62 -13.03 -0.55
CA ASN A 4 6.43 -12.14 0.61
C ASN A 4 7.26 -10.86 0.48
N ILE A 5 8.49 -10.95 -0.03
CA ILE A 5 9.35 -9.78 -0.28
C ILE A 5 8.74 -8.87 -1.35
N LEU A 6 8.20 -9.43 -2.44
CA LEU A 6 7.51 -8.63 -3.47
C LEU A 6 6.28 -7.91 -2.92
N ASN A 7 5.48 -8.57 -2.06
CA ASN A 7 4.34 -7.93 -1.42
C ASN A 7 4.76 -6.81 -0.46
N VAL A 8 5.86 -6.97 0.29
CA VAL A 8 6.40 -5.93 1.19
C VAL A 8 6.93 -4.74 0.41
N ILE A 9 7.66 -4.98 -0.69
CA ILE A 9 8.14 -3.93 -1.58
C ILE A 9 6.95 -3.18 -2.21
N CYS A 10 5.94 -3.90 -2.70
CA CYS A 10 4.72 -3.28 -3.22
C CYS A 10 4.00 -2.45 -2.17
N ALA A 11 3.85 -2.96 -0.95
CA ALA A 11 3.26 -2.19 0.16
C ALA A 11 4.06 -0.91 0.44
N GLY A 12 5.40 -0.97 0.43
CA GLY A 12 6.25 0.21 0.57
C GLY A 12 6.03 1.24 -0.55
N ILE A 13 5.90 0.81 -1.80
CA ILE A 13 5.63 1.69 -2.95
C ILE A 13 4.26 2.37 -2.81
N PHE A 14 3.21 1.62 -2.48
CA PHE A 14 1.85 2.18 -2.27
C PHE A 14 1.80 3.15 -1.09
N PHE A 15 2.58 2.88 -0.03
CA PHE A 15 2.72 3.79 1.09
C PHE A 15 3.46 5.07 0.69
N GLY A 16 4.50 4.98 -0.14
CA GLY A 16 5.17 6.14 -0.73
C GLY A 16 4.23 7.00 -1.58
N LEU A 17 3.40 6.37 -2.42
CA LEU A 17 2.35 7.05 -3.19
C LEU A 17 1.32 7.74 -2.30
N PHE A 18 0.96 7.15 -1.16
CA PHE A 18 0.09 7.79 -0.18
C PHE A 18 0.75 9.05 0.41
N ILE A 19 2.01 8.97 0.84
CA ILE A 19 2.75 10.10 1.40
C ILE A 19 2.83 11.23 0.37
N ILE A 20 3.24 10.93 -0.87
CA ILE A 20 3.33 11.92 -1.95
C ILE A 20 1.96 12.53 -2.23
N GLY A 21 0.92 11.71 -2.33
CA GLY A 21 -0.45 12.19 -2.58
C GLY A 21 -0.96 13.14 -1.50
N MET A 22 -0.60 12.91 -0.23
CA MET A 22 -0.99 13.79 0.88
C MET A 22 -0.11 15.03 1.00
N VAL A 23 1.20 14.93 0.79
CA VAL A 23 2.13 16.08 0.87
C VAL A 23 1.81 17.12 -0.21
N PHE A 24 1.51 16.67 -1.43
CA PHE A 24 1.19 17.57 -2.54
C PHE A 24 -0.32 17.81 -2.71
N ALA A 25 -1.15 17.30 -1.80
CA ALA A 25 -2.60 17.50 -1.82
C ALA A 25 -3.00 18.98 -1.69
N GLU A 26 -2.22 19.76 -0.94
CA GLU A 26 -2.47 21.18 -0.75
C GLU A 26 -2.26 21.99 -2.03
N GLU A 27 -1.23 21.65 -2.82
CA GLU A 27 -0.92 22.35 -4.07
C GLU A 27 -1.75 21.83 -5.26
N MET A 28 -2.01 20.52 -5.32
CA MET A 28 -2.77 19.90 -6.39
C MET A 28 -3.88 19.01 -5.83
N LYS A 29 -5.11 19.55 -5.78
CA LYS A 29 -6.28 18.85 -5.20
C LYS A 29 -6.57 17.46 -5.82
N TRP A 30 -6.17 17.21 -7.07
CA TRP A 30 -6.30 15.91 -7.72
C TRP A 30 -5.34 14.84 -7.17
N LEU A 31 -4.23 15.22 -6.55
CA LEU A 31 -3.29 14.28 -5.93
C LEU A 31 -3.86 13.61 -4.68
N VAL A 32 -4.91 14.20 -4.08
CA VAL A 32 -5.68 13.54 -3.01
C VAL A 32 -6.24 12.19 -3.49
N SER A 33 -6.73 12.12 -4.73
CA SER A 33 -7.22 10.87 -5.31
C SER A 33 -6.10 9.83 -5.47
N VAL A 34 -4.89 10.28 -5.82
CA VAL A 34 -3.69 9.43 -5.88
C VAL A 34 -3.32 8.91 -4.49
N GLY A 35 -3.40 9.77 -3.46
CA GLY A 35 -3.19 9.37 -2.07
C GLY A 35 -4.19 8.30 -1.61
N ILE A 36 -5.47 8.48 -1.93
CA ILE A 36 -6.53 7.50 -1.61
C ILE A 36 -6.30 6.16 -2.33
N LEU A 37 -5.86 6.19 -3.60
CA LEU A 37 -5.46 4.99 -4.33
C LEU A 37 -4.23 4.32 -3.70
N GLY A 38 -3.26 5.11 -3.24
CA GLY A 38 -2.11 4.66 -2.46
C GLY A 38 -2.52 3.91 -1.19
N LEU A 39 -3.42 4.50 -0.40
CA LEU A 39 -3.90 3.93 0.86
C LEU A 39 -4.72 2.66 0.66
N SER A 40 -5.62 2.64 -0.32
CA SER A 40 -6.45 1.47 -0.63
C SER A 40 -5.61 0.29 -1.13
N GLY A 41 -4.62 0.54 -2.00
CA GLY A 41 -3.64 -0.46 -2.42
C GLY A 41 -2.82 -0.99 -1.25
N PHE A 42 -2.35 -0.11 -0.36
CA PHE A 42 -1.59 -0.50 0.83
C PHE A 42 -2.40 -1.43 1.74
N ILE A 43 -3.66 -1.08 2.05
CA ILE A 43 -4.55 -1.89 2.89
C ILE A 43 -4.77 -3.27 2.28
N PHE A 44 -5.03 -3.35 0.96
CA PHE A 44 -5.21 -4.62 0.26
C PHE A 44 -3.96 -5.51 0.36
N PHE A 45 -2.77 -4.94 0.16
CA PHE A 45 -1.52 -5.70 0.26
C PHE A 45 -1.25 -6.19 1.70
N ILE A 46 -1.48 -5.35 2.71
CA ILE A 46 -1.35 -5.74 4.12
C ILE A 46 -2.32 -6.87 4.45
N TYR A 47 -3.60 -6.74 4.08
CA TYR A 47 -4.61 -7.77 4.29
C TYR A 47 -4.19 -9.10 3.65
N ARG A 48 -3.70 -9.05 2.40
CA ARG A 48 -3.20 -10.23 1.69
C ARG A 48 -2.02 -10.88 2.41
N ILE A 49 -1.06 -10.09 2.90
CA ILE A 49 0.09 -10.60 3.67
C ILE A 49 -0.38 -11.29 4.95
N VAL A 50 -1.27 -10.66 5.71
CA VAL A 50 -1.82 -11.21 6.96
C VAL A 50 -2.60 -12.50 6.71
N SER A 51 -3.44 -12.53 5.67
CA SER A 51 -4.19 -13.73 5.30
C SER A 51 -3.26 -14.88 4.88
N LEU A 52 -2.20 -14.59 4.13
CA LEU A 52 -1.18 -15.58 3.75
C LEU A 52 -0.37 -16.10 4.95
N LEU A 53 -0.12 -15.24 5.94
CA LEU A 53 0.52 -15.65 7.20
C LEU A 53 -0.40 -16.55 8.04
N LYS A 54 -1.71 -16.25 8.09
CA LYS A 54 -2.70 -17.03 8.82
C LYS A 54 -2.84 -18.45 8.26
N THR A 55 -2.90 -18.59 6.94
CA THR A 55 -3.00 -19.93 6.30
C THR A 55 -1.73 -20.76 6.42
N LYS A 56 -0.55 -20.15 6.57
CA LYS A 56 0.72 -20.89 6.72
C LYS A 56 0.92 -21.47 8.13
N ARG A 57 0.11 -21.04 9.10
CA ARG A 57 0.22 -21.41 10.51
C ARG A 57 -0.76 -22.54 10.90
N THR A 58 -1.63 -22.96 9.99
CA THR A 58 -2.50 -24.15 10.11
C THR A 58 -1.90 -25.27 9.31
#